data_AF-M4ZMP7-F1
#
_entry.id   AF-M4ZMP7-F1
#
_cell.length_a   1.000
_cell.length_b   1.000
_cell.length_c   1.000
_cell.angle_alpha   90.00
_cell.angle_beta   90.00
_cell.angle_gamma   90.00
#
_symmetry.space_group_name_H-M   'P 1'
#
loop_
_entity.id
_entity.type
_entity.pdbx_description
1 polymer ?
#
loop_
_entity_poly.entity_id
_entity_poly.type
_entity_poly.pdbx_seq_one_letter_code
_entity_poly.pdbx_strand_id
1 'polypeptide(L)'
;MTMNLVGITTPDVAGAIAAAGGRLADVETRAVEAGGLVALLALSKAPFWHVLRRSRTALRSMLTAQRILEAAAVYGPLLPARPGTLIRNDAEACMLLRSQCRHLAEGLRLHGTSRQYQITISWDPVAALAARRDHQDLVEAAAASADGAADKAASMIQRFMSDQQARFEAEAMRALAAVAEDVITLPVNQPDMLMNAVVLLAPGAEPELERVLEALDRGLRGKNLIRLIGPLPPVSFAAVSIERPGRQRIAAARRLLGIGEATRTCDLRRAYLDKAHAHHPDTGGHAADASIVGAAAEAFRLLARVAEARASAGQDDVILVDIRRQDQQRSLST
;
A
#
# COMPACT_ATOMS: atom_id res chain seq x y z
N MET A 1 -12.14 23.74 -8.52
CA MET A 1 -12.18 22.35 -9.04
C MET A 1 -10.88 21.69 -8.59
N THR A 2 -10.96 20.56 -7.91
CA THR A 2 -9.78 19.82 -7.42
C THR A 2 -9.37 18.76 -8.42
N MET A 3 -8.06 18.60 -8.64
CA MET A 3 -7.50 17.54 -9.49
C MET A 3 -6.88 16.48 -8.60
N ASN A 4 -7.41 15.26 -8.67
CA ASN A 4 -6.85 14.11 -7.97
C ASN A 4 -6.04 13.29 -8.96
N LEU A 5 -4.80 12.95 -8.63
CA LEU A 5 -4.04 11.98 -9.40
C LEU A 5 -4.71 10.61 -9.24
N VAL A 6 -5.10 10.01 -10.35
CA VAL A 6 -5.58 8.62 -10.43
C VAL A 6 -4.39 7.68 -10.49
N GLY A 7 -3.42 8.00 -11.34
CA GLY A 7 -2.21 7.23 -11.55
C GLY A 7 -1.37 7.76 -12.70
N ILE A 8 -0.29 7.04 -12.98
CA ILE A 8 0.62 7.29 -14.10
C ILE A 8 0.45 6.16 -15.12
N THR A 9 0.41 6.51 -16.40
CA THR A 9 0.21 5.57 -17.51
C THR A 9 0.97 6.03 -18.76
N THR A 10 0.82 5.33 -19.88
CA THR A 10 1.41 5.67 -21.17
C THR A 10 0.49 6.57 -22.01
N PRO A 11 1.04 7.31 -23.01
CA PRO A 11 0.25 8.10 -23.96
C PRO A 11 -0.83 7.27 -24.68
N ASP A 12 -0.53 6.02 -25.05
CA ASP A 12 -1.47 5.15 -25.77
C ASP A 12 -2.72 4.83 -24.94
N VAL A 13 -2.52 4.51 -23.66
CA VAL A 13 -3.62 4.22 -22.72
C VAL A 13 -4.45 5.47 -22.47
N ALA A 14 -3.81 6.63 -22.29
CA ALA A 14 -4.51 7.89 -22.12
C ALA A 14 -5.32 8.27 -23.38
N GLY A 15 -4.76 8.03 -24.57
CA GLY A 15 -5.44 8.20 -25.84
C GLY A 15 -6.69 7.30 -25.97
N ALA A 16 -6.60 6.05 -25.53
CA ALA A 16 -7.73 5.13 -25.50
C ALA A 16 -8.85 5.59 -24.54
N ILE A 17 -8.49 6.09 -23.35
CA ILE A 17 -9.45 6.68 -22.40
C ILE A 17 -10.12 7.93 -23.00
N ALA A 18 -9.34 8.79 -23.66
CA ALA A 18 -9.87 9.98 -24.33
C ALA A 18 -10.83 9.61 -25.48
N ALA A 19 -10.47 8.61 -26.29
CA ALA A 19 -11.32 8.09 -27.36
C ALA A 19 -12.63 7.48 -26.84
N ALA A 20 -12.62 6.92 -25.62
CA ALA A 20 -13.82 6.44 -24.92
C ALA A 20 -14.62 7.57 -24.22
N GLY A 21 -14.35 8.83 -24.54
CA GLY A 21 -15.07 10.00 -24.03
C GLY A 21 -14.45 10.65 -22.80
N GLY A 22 -13.23 10.28 -22.40
CA GLY A 22 -12.46 10.98 -21.37
C GLY A 22 -13.07 10.88 -19.97
N ARG A 23 -13.87 9.85 -19.70
CA ARG A 23 -14.51 9.62 -18.40
C ARG A 23 -14.16 8.24 -17.85
N LEU A 24 -13.93 8.18 -16.55
CA LEU A 24 -13.74 6.93 -15.82
C LEU A 24 -14.75 6.85 -14.68
N ALA A 25 -15.58 5.80 -14.67
CA ALA A 25 -16.65 5.63 -13.70
C ALA A 25 -17.53 6.89 -13.52
N ASP A 26 -17.94 7.49 -14.65
CA ASP A 26 -18.71 8.74 -14.71
C ASP A 26 -18.00 9.99 -14.17
N VAL A 27 -16.70 9.92 -13.91
CA VAL A 27 -15.89 11.07 -13.50
C VAL A 27 -15.10 11.57 -14.69
N GLU A 28 -15.17 12.88 -14.93
CA GLU A 28 -14.37 13.55 -15.96
C GLU A 28 -12.88 13.42 -15.63
N THR A 29 -12.11 13.06 -16.64
CA THR A 29 -10.67 12.88 -16.52
C THR A 29 -9.92 13.85 -17.42
N ARG A 30 -8.70 14.19 -16.99
CA ARG A 30 -7.76 15.01 -17.73
C ARG A 30 -6.43 14.29 -17.79
N ALA A 31 -5.84 14.22 -18.98
CA ALA A 31 -4.52 13.66 -19.21
C ALA A 31 -3.51 14.79 -19.33
N VAL A 32 -2.39 14.69 -18.62
CA VAL A 32 -1.24 15.60 -18.76
C VAL A 32 -0.03 14.76 -19.13
N GLU A 33 0.58 15.04 -20.28
CA GLU A 33 1.70 14.27 -20.82
C GLU A 33 3.04 15.00 -20.63
N ALA A 34 4.06 14.27 -20.19
CA ALA A 34 5.44 14.72 -20.27
C ALA A 34 6.43 13.54 -20.19
N GLY A 35 7.52 13.58 -20.96
CA GLY A 35 8.59 12.59 -20.86
C GLY A 35 8.17 11.16 -21.25
N GLY A 36 7.18 11.00 -22.13
CA GLY A 36 6.65 9.69 -22.52
C GLY A 36 5.74 9.03 -21.47
N LEU A 37 5.35 9.78 -20.44
CA LEU A 37 4.40 9.35 -19.41
C LEU A 37 3.21 10.29 -19.38
N VAL A 38 2.08 9.80 -18.87
CA VAL A 38 0.86 10.57 -18.65
C VAL A 38 0.42 10.49 -17.20
N ALA A 39 0.17 11.66 -16.60
CA ALA A 39 -0.56 11.77 -15.35
C ALA A 39 -2.06 11.82 -15.65
N LEU A 40 -2.80 10.82 -15.17
CA LEU A 40 -4.25 10.78 -15.30
C LEU A 40 -4.90 11.43 -14.08
N LEU A 41 -5.66 12.49 -14.31
CA LEU A 41 -6.27 13.31 -13.28
C LEU A 41 -7.79 13.15 -13.29
N ALA A 42 -8.39 12.88 -12.14
CA ALA A 42 -9.83 12.93 -11.94
C ALA A 42 -10.24 14.31 -11.44
N LEU A 43 -11.20 14.92 -12.12
CA LEU A 43 -11.67 16.26 -11.80
C LEU A 43 -12.88 16.20 -10.87
N SER A 44 -12.84 16.95 -9.76
CA SER A 44 -13.94 17.01 -8.80
C SER A 44 -14.34 18.44 -8.44
N LYS A 45 -15.65 18.62 -8.21
CA LYS A 45 -16.22 19.88 -7.73
C LYS A 45 -16.02 20.10 -6.22
N ALA A 46 -15.78 19.03 -5.44
CA ALA A 46 -15.53 19.11 -4.01
C ALA A 46 -14.10 18.60 -3.67
N PRO A 47 -13.41 19.20 -2.68
CA PRO A 47 -12.23 18.58 -2.10
C PRO A 47 -12.63 17.23 -1.53
N PHE A 48 -12.20 16.18 -2.21
CA PHE A 48 -12.30 14.83 -1.67
C PHE A 48 -11.29 14.74 -0.52
N TRP A 49 -11.65 13.96 0.51
CA TRP A 49 -10.76 13.53 1.61
C TRP A 49 -10.57 14.50 2.79
N HIS A 50 -11.65 14.78 3.53
CA HIS A 50 -11.50 14.97 4.97
C HIS A 50 -11.46 13.59 5.65
N VAL A 51 -10.27 13.19 6.10
CA VAL A 51 -10.04 12.03 6.99
C VAL A 51 -10.49 12.40 8.40
N LEU A 52 -11.77 12.71 8.56
CA LEU A 52 -12.41 12.83 9.86
C LEU A 52 -13.52 11.79 9.91
N ARG A 53 -13.19 10.68 10.60
CA ARG A 53 -14.06 9.61 11.12
C ARG A 53 -15.14 9.06 10.19
N ARG A 54 -15.04 7.78 9.79
CA ARG A 54 -16.14 6.86 9.39
C ARG A 54 -17.42 7.56 8.90
N SER A 55 -17.30 8.52 7.99
CA SER A 55 -18.42 9.31 7.52
C SER A 55 -18.90 8.70 6.22
N ARG A 56 -20.21 8.74 5.97
CA ARG A 56 -20.79 8.24 4.72
C ARG A 56 -20.14 8.88 3.49
N THR A 57 -19.67 10.12 3.61
CA THR A 57 -18.95 10.86 2.57
C THR A 57 -17.55 10.31 2.32
N ALA A 58 -16.78 9.98 3.35
CA ALA A 58 -15.47 9.35 3.19
C ALA A 58 -15.57 7.94 2.57
N LEU A 59 -16.57 7.14 2.97
CA LEU A 59 -16.85 5.83 2.36
C LEU A 59 -17.22 5.95 0.88
N ARG A 60 -18.13 6.87 0.53
CA ARG A 60 -18.48 7.14 -0.87
C ARG A 60 -17.26 7.56 -1.68
N SER A 61 -16.38 8.36 -1.10
CA SER A 61 -15.14 8.80 -1.74
C SER A 61 -14.20 7.63 -2.06
N MET A 62 -14.04 6.68 -1.12
CA MET A 62 -13.25 5.46 -1.33
C MET A 62 -13.82 4.60 -2.45
N LEU A 63 -15.14 4.39 -2.46
CA LEU A 63 -15.80 3.63 -3.52
C LEU A 63 -15.66 4.30 -4.89
N THR A 64 -15.78 5.63 -4.96
CA THR A 64 -15.54 6.36 -6.22
C THR A 64 -14.10 6.18 -6.69
N ALA A 65 -13.11 6.34 -5.81
CA ALA A 65 -11.70 6.14 -6.17
C ALA A 65 -11.43 4.71 -6.67
N GLN A 66 -12.00 3.71 -6.00
CA GLN A 66 -11.90 2.32 -6.41
C GLN A 66 -12.48 2.13 -7.82
N ARG A 67 -13.71 2.59 -8.08
CA ARG A 67 -14.36 2.47 -9.40
C ARG A 67 -13.58 3.17 -10.51
N ILE A 68 -12.96 4.33 -10.23
CA ILE A 68 -12.10 5.03 -11.20
C ILE A 68 -10.88 4.17 -11.53
N LEU A 69 -10.22 3.59 -10.51
CA LEU A 69 -9.06 2.73 -10.70
C LEU A 69 -9.42 1.47 -11.49
N GLU A 70 -10.53 0.80 -11.15
CA GLU A 70 -11.06 -0.35 -11.91
C GLU A 70 -11.28 0.02 -13.37
N ALA A 71 -11.97 1.15 -13.64
CA ALA A 71 -12.24 1.61 -14.98
C ALA A 71 -10.95 1.94 -15.76
N ALA A 72 -9.96 2.57 -15.12
CA ALA A 72 -8.68 2.89 -15.74
C ALA A 72 -7.91 1.61 -16.12
N ALA A 73 -7.94 0.59 -15.26
CA ALA A 73 -7.18 -0.64 -15.42
C ALA A 73 -7.61 -1.51 -16.61
N VAL A 74 -8.78 -1.22 -17.19
CA VAL A 74 -9.29 -1.89 -18.41
C VAL A 74 -8.51 -1.46 -19.65
N TYR A 75 -8.01 -0.22 -19.68
CA TYR A 75 -7.38 0.36 -20.86
C TYR A 75 -5.91 -0.04 -21.04
N GLY A 76 -5.23 -0.48 -19.97
CA GLY A 76 -3.85 -0.94 -20.04
C GLY A 76 -3.05 -0.67 -18.76
N PRO A 77 -1.71 -0.61 -18.86
CA PRO A 77 -0.84 -0.45 -17.70
C PRO A 77 -1.13 0.84 -16.91
N LEU A 78 -1.25 0.72 -15.59
CA LEU A 78 -1.50 1.83 -14.69
C LEU A 78 -0.71 1.67 -13.40
N LEU A 79 0.15 2.64 -13.11
CA LEU A 79 0.77 2.79 -11.79
C LEU A 79 -0.18 3.65 -10.93
N PRO A 80 -0.92 3.07 -9.98
CA PRO A 80 -1.96 3.79 -9.26
C PRO A 80 -1.36 4.86 -8.35
N ALA A 81 -2.08 5.95 -8.15
CA ALA A 81 -1.78 6.90 -7.09
C ALA A 81 -2.55 6.55 -5.82
N ARG A 82 -1.97 6.91 -4.67
CA ARG A 82 -2.64 6.80 -3.38
C ARG A 82 -3.92 7.64 -3.42
N PRO A 83 -5.09 7.09 -3.03
CA PRO A 83 -6.32 7.88 -2.96
C PRO A 83 -6.12 9.19 -2.18
N GLY A 84 -6.56 10.29 -2.79
CA GLY A 84 -6.39 11.65 -2.26
C GLY A 84 -5.04 12.31 -2.54
N THR A 85 -4.23 11.75 -3.43
CA THR A 85 -3.07 12.46 -3.96
C THR A 85 -3.55 13.60 -4.86
N LEU A 86 -3.33 14.84 -4.41
CA LEU A 86 -3.77 16.05 -5.10
C LEU A 86 -2.70 16.60 -6.04
N ILE A 87 -3.15 17.11 -7.18
CA ILE A 87 -2.39 17.93 -8.14
C ILE A 87 -3.06 19.31 -8.19
N ARG A 88 -2.26 20.37 -8.14
CA ARG A 88 -2.71 21.77 -8.10
C ARG A 88 -3.15 22.24 -9.48
N ASN A 89 -2.43 21.85 -10.52
CA ASN A 89 -2.65 22.23 -11.91
C ASN A 89 -1.81 21.36 -12.87
N ASP A 90 -2.03 21.52 -14.16
CA ASP A 90 -1.29 20.81 -15.21
C ASP A 90 0.22 21.07 -15.19
N ALA A 91 0.65 22.29 -14.86
CA ALA A 91 2.08 22.61 -14.76
C ALA A 91 2.75 21.78 -13.66
N GLU A 92 2.06 21.56 -12.54
CA GLU A 92 2.51 20.68 -11.46
C GLU A 92 2.58 19.22 -11.91
N ALA A 93 1.59 18.73 -12.65
CA ALA A 93 1.62 17.38 -13.22
C ALA A 93 2.79 17.21 -14.20
N CYS A 94 2.99 18.16 -15.13
CA CYS A 94 4.14 18.18 -16.03
C CYS A 94 5.47 18.16 -15.29
N MET A 95 5.60 18.96 -14.23
CA MET A 95 6.81 19.01 -13.41
C MET A 95 7.06 17.69 -12.68
N LEU A 96 6.02 17.08 -12.11
CA LEU A 96 6.10 15.75 -11.49
C LEU A 96 6.60 14.71 -12.48
N LEU A 97 6.00 14.66 -13.67
CA LEU A 97 6.35 13.68 -14.70
C LEU A 97 7.79 13.86 -15.19
N ARG A 98 8.23 15.09 -15.47
CA ARG A 98 9.60 15.36 -15.93
C ARG A 98 10.64 15.10 -14.85
N SER A 99 10.40 15.62 -13.65
CA SER A 99 11.39 15.53 -12.56
C SER A 99 11.56 14.12 -12.00
N GLN A 100 10.51 13.30 -12.07
CA GLN A 100 10.49 11.94 -11.55
C GLN A 100 10.35 10.89 -12.65
N CYS A 101 10.62 11.26 -13.90
CA CYS A 101 10.34 10.44 -15.10
C CYS A 101 10.91 9.02 -14.97
N ARG A 102 12.20 8.90 -14.62
CA ARG A 102 12.87 7.60 -14.48
C ARG A 102 12.22 6.73 -13.41
N HIS A 103 11.93 7.31 -12.24
CA HIS A 103 11.35 6.59 -11.11
C HIS A 103 9.92 6.13 -11.41
N LEU A 104 9.11 6.99 -12.02
CA LEU A 104 7.74 6.69 -12.42
C LEU A 104 7.67 5.67 -13.56
N ALA A 105 8.54 5.79 -14.57
CA ALA A 105 8.60 4.85 -15.69
C ALA A 105 8.99 3.45 -15.20
N GLU A 106 9.96 3.36 -14.30
CA GLU A 106 10.36 2.07 -13.71
C GLU A 106 9.24 1.46 -12.86
N GLY A 107 8.56 2.27 -12.04
CA GLY A 107 7.39 1.80 -11.29
C GLY A 107 6.27 1.29 -12.20
N LEU A 108 5.97 2.02 -13.27
CA LEU A 108 4.97 1.62 -14.26
C LEU A 108 5.38 0.33 -15.00
N ARG A 109 6.66 0.17 -15.32
CA ARG A 109 7.19 -1.04 -15.96
C ARG A 109 7.08 -2.26 -15.04
N LEU A 110 7.40 -2.09 -13.75
CA LEU A 110 7.40 -3.18 -12.77
C LEU A 110 6.00 -3.58 -12.32
N HIS A 111 5.06 -2.63 -12.21
CA HIS A 111 3.78 -2.88 -11.56
C HIS A 111 2.57 -2.53 -12.43
N GLY A 112 2.73 -1.81 -13.54
CA GLY A 112 1.63 -1.24 -14.29
C GLY A 112 0.62 -2.26 -14.81
N THR A 113 1.07 -3.47 -15.13
CA THR A 113 0.22 -4.56 -15.62
C THR A 113 -0.28 -5.49 -14.52
N SER A 114 0.35 -5.49 -13.34
CA SER A 114 0.00 -6.41 -12.26
C SER A 114 -1.43 -6.16 -11.77
N ARG A 115 -2.08 -7.23 -11.30
CA ARG A 115 -3.45 -7.19 -10.80
C ARG A 115 -3.46 -7.49 -9.31
N GLN A 116 -4.17 -6.66 -8.57
CA GLN A 116 -4.35 -6.83 -7.14
C GLN A 116 -5.74 -7.41 -6.86
N TYR A 117 -5.79 -8.36 -5.93
CA TYR A 117 -7.02 -8.87 -5.35
C TYR A 117 -6.97 -8.79 -3.82
N GLN A 118 -8.08 -8.39 -3.20
CA GLN A 118 -8.27 -8.56 -1.77
C GLN A 118 -9.07 -9.84 -1.52
N ILE A 119 -8.57 -10.66 -0.60
CA ILE A 119 -9.14 -11.94 -0.22
C ILE A 119 -9.50 -11.85 1.26
N THR A 120 -10.74 -12.17 1.58
CA THR A 120 -11.20 -12.34 2.96
C THR A 120 -11.78 -13.72 3.10
N ILE A 121 -11.32 -14.48 4.10
CA ILE A 121 -11.85 -15.78 4.42
C ILE A 121 -12.47 -15.71 5.81
N SER A 122 -13.75 -16.05 5.90
CA SER A 122 -14.50 -16.13 7.14
C SER A 122 -15.09 -17.53 7.31
N TRP A 123 -15.26 -17.94 8.56
CA TRP A 123 -15.92 -19.20 8.93
C TRP A 123 -17.06 -18.95 9.91
N ASP A 124 -17.96 -19.92 10.04
CA ASP A 124 -18.89 -20.00 11.17
C ASP A 124 -18.23 -20.84 12.29
N PRO A 125 -17.81 -20.23 13.43
CA PRO A 125 -17.16 -20.97 14.51
C PRO A 125 -18.03 -22.07 15.10
N VAL A 126 -19.35 -21.88 15.14
CA VAL A 126 -20.29 -22.87 15.68
C VAL A 126 -20.40 -24.05 14.74
N ALA A 127 -20.53 -23.80 13.43
CA ALA A 127 -20.51 -24.86 12.43
C ALA A 127 -19.15 -25.59 12.38
N ALA A 128 -18.05 -24.86 12.53
CA ALA A 128 -16.70 -25.42 12.55
C ALA A 128 -16.47 -26.36 13.74
N LEU A 129 -16.95 -25.98 14.94
CA LEU A 129 -16.97 -26.84 16.12
C LEU A 129 -17.89 -28.05 15.92
N ALA A 130 -19.10 -27.83 15.38
CA ALA A 130 -20.07 -28.90 15.14
C ALA A 130 -19.54 -29.98 14.20
N ALA A 131 -18.81 -29.58 13.15
CA ALA A 131 -18.19 -30.50 12.17
C ALA A 131 -17.00 -31.30 12.72
N ARG A 132 -16.57 -31.04 13.96
CA ARG A 132 -15.39 -31.65 14.59
C ARG A 132 -15.67 -32.15 16.02
N ARG A 133 -16.95 -32.37 16.37
CA ARG A 133 -17.37 -32.78 17.74
C ARG A 133 -16.71 -34.06 18.24
N ASP A 134 -16.25 -34.89 17.33
CA ASP A 134 -15.53 -36.14 17.56
C ASP A 134 -14.03 -35.95 17.86
N HIS A 135 -13.51 -34.74 17.73
CA HIS A 135 -12.11 -34.43 18.04
C HIS A 135 -11.85 -34.56 19.54
N GLN A 136 -10.75 -35.22 19.91
CA GLN A 136 -10.41 -35.55 21.30
C GLN A 136 -10.45 -34.33 22.23
N ASP A 137 -9.83 -33.21 21.86
CA ASP A 137 -9.85 -31.98 22.66
C ASP A 137 -11.27 -31.46 22.98
N LEU A 138 -12.23 -31.65 22.07
CA LEU A 138 -13.61 -31.20 22.25
C LEU A 138 -14.42 -32.21 23.07
N VAL A 139 -14.11 -33.50 22.96
CA VAL A 139 -14.68 -34.55 23.83
C VAL A 139 -14.22 -34.34 25.27
N GLU A 140 -12.92 -34.06 25.48
CA GLU A 140 -12.35 -33.75 26.80
C GLU A 140 -12.94 -32.46 27.38
N ALA A 141 -13.14 -31.43 26.55
CA ALA A 141 -13.81 -30.20 26.97
C ALA A 141 -15.28 -30.45 27.38
N ALA A 142 -16.01 -31.29 26.64
CA ALA A 142 -17.39 -31.65 26.97
C ALA A 142 -17.46 -32.42 28.31
N ALA A 143 -16.55 -33.36 28.55
CA ALA A 143 -16.45 -34.09 29.81
C ALA A 143 -16.11 -33.15 30.99
N ALA A 144 -15.11 -32.26 30.83
CA ALA A 144 -14.76 -31.28 31.85
C ALA A 144 -15.94 -30.34 32.17
N SER A 145 -16.74 -29.97 31.18
CA SER A 145 -17.96 -29.19 31.40
C SER A 145 -19.03 -29.97 32.17
N ALA A 146 -19.18 -31.27 31.92
CA ALA A 146 -20.12 -32.13 32.65
C ALA A 146 -19.71 -32.31 34.13
N ASP A 147 -18.41 -32.31 34.40
CA ASP A 147 -17.84 -32.39 35.76
C ASP A 147 -17.83 -31.03 36.50
N GLY A 148 -18.46 -29.99 35.95
CA GLY A 148 -18.57 -28.67 36.56
C GLY A 148 -17.34 -27.76 36.38
N ALA A 149 -16.33 -28.17 35.60
CA ALA A 149 -15.13 -27.39 35.31
C ALA A 149 -15.30 -26.52 34.04
N ALA A 150 -16.31 -25.64 34.02
CA ALA A 150 -16.69 -24.84 32.86
C ALA A 150 -15.55 -23.96 32.31
N ASP A 151 -14.75 -23.33 33.17
CA ASP A 151 -13.63 -22.47 32.75
C ASP A 151 -12.53 -23.26 32.03
N LYS A 152 -12.30 -24.50 32.46
CA LYS A 152 -11.33 -25.42 31.84
C LYS A 152 -11.82 -25.85 30.45
N ALA A 153 -13.10 -26.20 30.33
CA ALA A 153 -13.73 -26.54 29.06
C ALA A 153 -13.67 -25.37 28.06
N ALA A 154 -13.99 -24.16 28.51
CA ALA A 154 -13.91 -22.95 27.68
C ALA A 154 -12.48 -22.69 27.17
N SER A 155 -11.48 -22.83 28.04
CA SER A 155 -10.06 -22.67 27.69
C SER A 155 -9.60 -23.71 26.66
N MET A 156 -10.04 -24.97 26.79
CA MET A 156 -9.75 -26.03 25.83
C MET A 156 -10.35 -25.74 24.46
N ILE A 157 -11.62 -25.32 24.41
CA ILE A 157 -12.30 -24.95 23.16
C ILE A 157 -11.58 -23.75 22.51
N GLN A 158 -11.25 -22.72 23.28
CA GLN A 158 -10.56 -21.54 22.78
C GLN A 158 -9.19 -21.90 22.19
N ARG A 159 -8.40 -22.73 22.89
CA ARG A 159 -7.10 -23.20 22.39
C ARG A 159 -7.25 -23.99 21.10
N PHE A 160 -8.18 -24.95 21.08
CA PHE A 160 -8.47 -25.73 19.88
C PHE A 160 -8.82 -24.82 18.69
N MET A 161 -9.71 -23.85 18.88
CA MET A 161 -10.11 -22.92 17.81
C MET A 161 -8.94 -22.05 17.34
N SER A 162 -8.12 -21.55 18.27
CA SER A 162 -6.92 -20.79 17.94
C SER A 162 -5.91 -21.61 17.12
N ASP A 163 -5.70 -22.89 17.50
CA ASP A 163 -4.79 -23.78 16.78
C ASP A 163 -5.33 -24.12 15.38
N GLN A 164 -6.65 -24.31 15.22
CA GLN A 164 -7.27 -24.49 13.91
C GLN A 164 -7.11 -23.26 13.02
N GLN A 165 -7.35 -22.07 13.57
CA GLN A 165 -7.19 -20.81 12.84
C GLN A 165 -5.74 -20.62 12.39
N ALA A 166 -4.76 -20.80 13.28
CA ALA A 166 -3.35 -20.66 12.96
C ALA A 166 -2.88 -21.66 11.89
N ARG A 167 -3.35 -22.92 11.95
CA ARG A 167 -3.04 -23.93 10.93
C ARG A 167 -3.62 -23.55 9.57
N PHE A 168 -4.88 -23.13 9.53
CA PHE A 168 -5.52 -22.69 8.30
C PHE A 168 -4.83 -21.47 7.71
N GLU A 169 -4.52 -20.46 8.52
CA GLU A 169 -3.80 -19.26 8.08
C GLU A 169 -2.45 -19.62 7.45
N ALA A 170 -1.67 -20.50 8.10
CA ALA A 170 -0.38 -20.94 7.56
C ALA A 170 -0.51 -21.73 6.24
N GLU A 171 -1.55 -22.55 6.10
CA GLU A 171 -1.85 -23.26 4.86
C GLU A 171 -2.28 -22.30 3.74
N ALA A 172 -3.25 -21.43 4.01
CA ALA A 172 -3.76 -20.44 3.08
C ALA A 172 -2.65 -19.50 2.60
N MET A 173 -1.81 -19.00 3.51
CA MET A 173 -0.68 -18.13 3.15
C MET A 173 0.34 -18.83 2.26
N ARG A 174 0.66 -20.11 2.53
CA ARG A 174 1.54 -20.89 1.64
C ARG A 174 0.92 -21.09 0.26
N ALA A 175 -0.37 -21.42 0.21
CA ALA A 175 -1.07 -21.65 -1.05
C ALA A 175 -1.17 -20.37 -1.90
N LEU A 176 -1.47 -19.22 -1.27
CA LEU A 176 -1.51 -17.93 -1.95
C LEU A 176 -0.12 -17.48 -2.41
N ALA A 177 0.92 -17.66 -1.59
CA ALA A 177 2.29 -17.30 -1.95
C ALA A 177 2.85 -18.14 -3.11
N ALA A 178 2.28 -19.32 -3.38
CA ALA A 178 2.69 -20.16 -4.51
C ALA A 178 2.20 -19.63 -5.87
N VAL A 179 1.17 -18.78 -5.88
CA VAL A 179 0.53 -18.28 -7.12
C VAL A 179 0.67 -16.76 -7.28
N ALA A 180 0.88 -16.04 -6.19
CA ALA A 180 1.04 -14.60 -6.19
C ALA A 180 2.51 -14.19 -6.37
N GLU A 181 2.74 -13.09 -7.09
CA GLU A 181 4.04 -12.41 -7.10
C GLU A 181 4.38 -11.88 -5.70
N ASP A 182 3.35 -11.49 -4.94
CA ASP A 182 3.50 -10.96 -3.60
C ASP A 182 2.20 -11.01 -2.78
N VAL A 183 2.31 -11.00 -1.45
CA VAL A 183 1.17 -11.04 -0.52
C VAL A 183 1.36 -10.05 0.63
N ILE A 184 0.32 -9.28 0.94
CA ILE A 184 0.25 -8.41 2.12
C ILE A 184 -0.85 -8.94 3.04
N THR A 185 -0.48 -9.36 4.25
CA THR A 185 -1.45 -9.70 5.28
C THR A 185 -2.02 -8.42 5.91
N LEU A 186 -3.35 -8.35 6.00
CA LEU A 186 -4.08 -7.28 6.65
C LEU A 186 -4.63 -7.76 8.01
N PRO A 187 -4.91 -6.84 8.94
CA PRO A 187 -5.50 -7.16 10.23
C PRO A 187 -6.85 -7.85 10.05
N VAL A 188 -6.98 -8.93 10.80
CA VAL A 188 -8.23 -9.64 11.06
C VAL A 188 -8.96 -8.86 12.15
N ASN A 189 -10.06 -8.20 11.78
CA ASN A 189 -10.78 -7.28 12.68
C ASN A 189 -12.13 -7.84 13.15
N GLN A 190 -12.45 -9.08 12.80
CA GLN A 190 -13.70 -9.76 13.16
C GLN A 190 -13.40 -11.15 13.71
N PRO A 191 -14.11 -11.62 14.76
CA PRO A 191 -13.83 -12.93 15.38
C PRO A 191 -14.05 -14.14 14.47
N ASP A 192 -14.90 -13.98 13.46
CA ASP A 192 -15.27 -14.99 12.46
C ASP A 192 -14.41 -14.92 11.20
N MET A 193 -13.47 -13.98 11.12
CA MET A 193 -12.55 -13.84 10.00
C MET A 193 -11.28 -14.64 10.29
N LEU A 194 -10.97 -15.59 9.40
CA LEU A 194 -9.77 -16.41 9.47
C LEU A 194 -8.57 -15.70 8.84
N MET A 195 -8.80 -14.98 7.75
CA MET A 195 -7.74 -14.32 6.98
C MET A 195 -8.25 -13.08 6.26
N ASN A 196 -7.41 -12.06 6.18
CA ASN A 196 -7.61 -10.89 5.35
C ASN A 196 -6.27 -10.58 4.66
N ALA A 197 -6.19 -10.79 3.36
CA ALA A 197 -4.96 -10.63 2.61
C ALA A 197 -5.21 -9.86 1.33
N VAL A 198 -4.15 -9.26 0.82
CA VAL A 198 -4.11 -8.67 -0.51
C VAL A 198 -3.01 -9.37 -1.28
N VAL A 199 -3.32 -9.86 -2.47
CA VAL A 199 -2.37 -10.57 -3.34
C VAL A 199 -2.09 -9.75 -4.59
N LEU A 200 -0.85 -9.80 -5.05
CA LEU A 200 -0.40 -9.27 -6.33
C LEU A 200 -0.21 -10.42 -7.31
N LEU A 201 -0.89 -10.35 -8.44
CA LEU A 201 -0.82 -11.35 -9.50
C LEU A 201 -0.18 -10.76 -10.75
N ALA A 202 0.59 -11.61 -11.43
CA ALA A 202 0.93 -11.42 -12.83
C ALA A 202 -0.35 -11.46 -13.69
N PRO A 203 -0.39 -10.74 -14.83
CA PRO A 203 -1.52 -10.83 -15.77
C PRO A 203 -1.77 -12.28 -16.21
N GLY A 204 -3.02 -12.75 -16.14
CA GLY A 204 -3.41 -14.09 -16.58
C GLY A 204 -3.29 -15.19 -15.51
N ALA A 205 -2.80 -14.87 -14.31
CA ALA A 205 -2.71 -15.83 -13.19
C ALA A 205 -4.02 -16.00 -12.41
N GLU A 206 -5.08 -15.27 -12.77
CA GLU A 206 -6.39 -15.31 -12.11
C GLU A 206 -6.97 -16.75 -12.02
N PRO A 207 -6.93 -17.60 -13.07
CA PRO A 207 -7.45 -18.97 -12.98
C PRO A 207 -6.66 -19.88 -12.02
N GLU A 208 -5.39 -19.57 -11.76
CA GLU A 208 -4.58 -20.28 -10.75
C GLU A 208 -5.01 -19.87 -9.34
N LEU A 209 -5.23 -18.57 -9.11
CA LEU A 209 -5.75 -18.06 -7.84
C LEU A 209 -7.13 -18.67 -7.54
N GLU A 210 -8.05 -18.70 -8.50
CA GLU A 210 -9.38 -19.28 -8.34
C GLU A 210 -9.29 -20.76 -7.91
N ARG A 211 -8.45 -21.56 -8.57
CA ARG A 211 -8.22 -22.97 -8.19
C ARG A 211 -7.67 -23.13 -6.77
N VAL A 212 -6.77 -22.24 -6.35
CA VAL A 212 -6.25 -22.22 -4.97
C VAL A 212 -7.37 -21.91 -3.98
N LEU A 213 -8.20 -20.90 -4.27
CA LEU A 213 -9.32 -20.53 -3.39
C LEU A 213 -10.37 -21.63 -3.29
N GLU A 214 -10.70 -22.31 -4.39
CA GLU A 214 -11.59 -23.47 -4.38
C GLU A 214 -11.01 -24.63 -3.57
N ALA A 215 -9.71 -24.87 -3.65
CA ALA A 215 -9.04 -25.90 -2.84
C ALA A 215 -9.10 -25.57 -1.35
N LEU A 216 -8.86 -24.30 -0.98
CA LEU A 216 -8.98 -23.83 0.40
C LEU A 216 -10.42 -23.94 0.91
N ASP A 217 -11.42 -23.60 0.09
CA ASP A 217 -12.84 -23.73 0.44
C ASP A 217 -13.22 -25.18 0.74
N ARG A 218 -12.78 -26.13 -0.11
CA ARG A 218 -12.98 -27.58 0.13
C ARG A 218 -12.32 -28.08 1.41
N GLY A 219 -11.19 -27.48 1.81
CA GLY A 219 -10.50 -27.80 3.05
C GLY A 219 -11.24 -27.32 4.31
N LEU A 220 -12.06 -26.27 4.18
CA LEU A 220 -12.83 -25.72 5.28
C LEU A 220 -14.15 -26.49 5.48
N ARG A 221 -14.24 -27.26 6.57
CA ARG A 221 -15.50 -27.90 6.97
C ARG A 221 -16.46 -26.89 7.62
N GLY A 222 -17.62 -26.68 7.01
CA GLY A 222 -18.70 -25.85 7.56
C GLY A 222 -19.29 -24.86 6.54
N LYS A 223 -19.99 -23.83 7.05
CA LYS A 223 -20.38 -22.67 6.25
C LYS A 223 -19.23 -21.67 6.27
N ASN A 224 -18.52 -21.53 5.16
CA ASN A 224 -17.43 -20.58 5.01
C ASN A 224 -17.79 -19.56 3.95
N LEU A 225 -17.15 -18.40 4.03
CA LEU A 225 -17.29 -17.34 3.05
C LEU A 225 -15.91 -16.89 2.63
N ILE A 226 -15.54 -17.25 1.40
CA ILE A 226 -14.39 -16.65 0.72
C ILE A 226 -14.92 -15.49 -0.13
N ARG A 227 -14.44 -14.28 0.19
CA ARG A 227 -14.73 -13.07 -0.58
C ARG A 227 -13.50 -12.65 -1.36
N LEU A 228 -13.63 -12.57 -2.68
CA LEU A 228 -12.62 -12.05 -3.60
C LEU A 228 -13.06 -10.68 -4.13
N ILE A 229 -12.22 -9.66 -4.01
CA ILE A 229 -12.48 -8.30 -4.49
C ILE A 229 -11.35 -7.88 -5.44
N GLY A 230 -11.69 -7.61 -6.70
CA GLY A 230 -10.76 -7.23 -7.75
C GLY A 230 -11.31 -7.62 -9.14
N PRO A 231 -10.53 -7.45 -10.22
CA PRO A 231 -9.15 -6.96 -10.24
C PRO A 231 -9.04 -5.46 -9.96
N LEU A 232 -8.01 -5.07 -9.22
CA LEU A 232 -7.61 -3.68 -9.02
C LEU A 232 -6.20 -3.45 -9.55
N PRO A 233 -5.83 -2.22 -9.94
CA PRO A 233 -4.42 -1.81 -10.00
C PRO A 233 -3.72 -2.08 -8.65
N PRO A 234 -2.38 -2.20 -8.63
CA PRO A 234 -1.61 -2.58 -7.44
C PRO A 234 -1.47 -1.46 -6.39
N VAL A 235 -2.59 -0.90 -5.93
CA VAL A 235 -2.63 0.28 -5.04
C VAL A 235 -2.07 -0.02 -3.64
N SER A 236 -2.14 -1.26 -3.17
CA SER A 236 -1.53 -1.65 -1.90
C SER A 236 -0.04 -1.96 -2.02
N PHE A 237 0.46 -2.20 -3.24
CA PHE A 237 1.85 -2.60 -3.49
C PHE A 237 2.72 -1.45 -4.03
N ALA A 238 2.16 -0.62 -4.90
CA ALA A 238 2.88 0.38 -5.67
C ALA A 238 2.06 1.67 -5.87
N ALA A 239 1.62 2.30 -4.77
CA ALA A 239 0.90 3.57 -4.86
C ALA A 239 1.85 4.77 -4.93
N VAL A 240 1.68 5.59 -5.98
CA VAL A 240 2.32 6.90 -6.12
C VAL A 240 1.79 7.84 -5.06
N SER A 241 2.69 8.44 -4.31
CA SER A 241 2.40 9.48 -3.34
C SER A 241 3.32 10.68 -3.59
N ILE A 242 2.77 11.87 -3.35
CA ILE A 242 3.47 13.13 -3.59
C ILE A 242 3.80 13.80 -2.27
N GLU A 243 5.07 14.14 -2.08
CA GLU A 243 5.55 14.98 -1.00
C GLU A 243 6.00 16.35 -1.53
N ARG A 244 5.60 17.41 -0.82
CA ARG A 244 6.03 18.79 -1.07
C ARG A 244 6.79 19.29 0.16
N PRO A 245 8.10 19.00 0.29
CA PRO A 245 8.86 19.42 1.44
C PRO A 245 8.90 20.95 1.52
N GLY A 246 8.36 21.51 2.60
CA GLY A 246 8.39 22.96 2.83
C GLY A 246 9.82 23.48 3.00
N ARG A 247 10.02 24.77 2.67
CA ARG A 247 11.33 25.44 2.80
C ARG A 247 11.95 25.25 4.19
N GLN A 248 11.14 25.30 5.25
CA GLN A 248 11.58 25.09 6.62
C GLN A 248 12.15 23.68 6.87
N ARG A 249 11.52 22.63 6.32
CA ARG A 249 12.00 21.24 6.43
C ARG A 249 13.34 21.06 5.72
N ILE A 250 13.47 21.63 4.52
CA ILE A 250 14.73 21.62 3.75
C ILE A 250 15.83 22.37 4.50
N ALA A 251 15.53 23.56 5.04
CA ALA A 251 16.48 24.34 5.84
C ALA A 251 16.89 23.62 7.13
N ALA A 252 15.96 22.95 7.81
CA ALA A 252 16.26 22.15 9.00
C ALA A 252 17.20 20.98 8.67
N ALA A 253 16.95 20.25 7.58
CA ALA A 253 17.83 19.17 7.12
C ALA A 253 19.25 19.68 6.79
N ARG A 254 19.36 20.85 6.14
CA ARG A 254 20.66 21.49 5.86
C ARG A 254 21.41 21.86 7.14
N ARG A 255 20.72 22.47 8.10
CA ARG A 255 21.30 22.80 9.42
C ARG A 255 21.77 21.55 10.15
N LEU A 256 21.00 20.46 10.10
CA LEU A 256 21.37 19.21 10.74
C LEU A 256 22.69 18.64 10.18
N LEU A 257 22.88 18.69 8.86
CA LEU A 257 24.12 18.27 8.21
C LEU A 257 25.24 19.32 8.22
N GLY A 258 24.98 20.53 8.70
CA GLY A 258 25.98 21.61 8.75
C GLY A 258 26.36 22.17 7.38
N ILE A 259 25.45 22.15 6.41
CA ILE A 259 25.72 22.57 5.03
C ILE A 259 24.96 23.85 4.63
N GLY A 260 25.56 24.65 3.74
CA GLY A 260 24.98 25.89 3.20
C GLY A 260 23.98 25.67 2.07
N GLU A 261 23.45 26.75 1.49
CA GLU A 261 22.45 26.69 0.41
C GLU A 261 23.02 26.26 -0.95
N ALA A 262 24.26 26.64 -1.26
CA ALA A 262 24.95 26.42 -2.54
C ALA A 262 25.76 25.11 -2.62
N THR A 263 25.51 24.17 -1.71
CA THR A 263 26.30 22.94 -1.56
C THR A 263 26.03 21.92 -2.68
N ARG A 264 27.08 21.37 -3.30
CA ARG A 264 26.97 20.36 -4.37
C ARG A 264 26.56 18.99 -3.80
N THR A 265 26.01 18.11 -4.64
CA THR A 265 25.57 16.77 -4.21
C THR A 265 26.70 15.92 -3.60
N CYS A 266 27.95 16.08 -4.09
CA CYS A 266 29.12 15.38 -3.53
C CYS A 266 29.42 15.79 -2.07
N ASP A 267 29.10 17.04 -1.72
CA ASP A 267 29.34 17.59 -0.39
C ASP A 267 28.27 17.12 0.61
N LEU A 268 27.06 16.80 0.12
CA LEU A 268 25.99 16.20 0.94
C LEU A 268 26.42 14.85 1.54
N ARG A 269 27.02 13.99 0.71
CA ARG A 269 27.44 12.65 1.14
C ARG A 269 28.58 12.73 2.15
N ARG A 270 29.54 13.64 1.92
CA ARG A 270 30.64 13.88 2.86
C ARG A 270 30.12 14.39 4.21
N ALA A 271 29.27 15.40 4.20
CA ALA A 271 28.68 15.94 5.43
C ALA A 271 27.89 14.89 6.23
N TYR A 272 27.16 14.00 5.56
CA TYR A 272 26.52 12.87 6.21
C TYR A 272 27.51 11.90 6.84
N LEU A 273 28.56 11.48 6.10
CA LEU A 273 29.57 10.56 6.61
C LEU A 273 30.32 11.15 7.81
N ASP A 274 30.72 12.42 7.74
CA ASP A 274 31.39 13.11 8.85
C ASP A 274 30.50 13.13 10.10
N LYS A 275 29.19 13.40 9.93
CA LYS A 275 28.21 13.36 11.01
C LYS A 275 28.02 11.95 11.58
N ALA A 276 27.94 10.93 10.72
CA ALA A 276 27.77 9.55 11.14
C ALA A 276 29.01 9.04 11.91
N HIS A 277 30.22 9.39 11.44
CA HIS A 277 31.48 9.02 12.09
C HIS A 277 31.65 9.70 13.45
N ALA A 278 31.24 10.97 13.59
CA ALA A 278 31.32 11.71 14.85
C ALA A 278 30.38 11.19 15.94
N HIS A 279 29.33 10.46 15.57
CA HIS A 279 28.31 9.92 16.47
C HIS A 279 28.20 8.38 16.41
N HIS A 280 29.21 7.70 15.85
CA HIS A 280 29.24 6.24 15.76
C HIS A 280 29.53 5.63 17.14
N PRO A 281 28.87 4.51 17.53
CA PRO A 281 29.11 3.86 18.83
C PRO A 281 30.56 3.45 19.06
N ASP A 282 31.31 3.18 17.99
CA ASP A 282 32.68 2.69 18.08
C ASP A 282 33.74 3.80 18.24
N THR A 283 33.38 5.09 18.08
CA THR A 283 34.35 6.21 18.06
C THR A 283 34.39 7.07 19.33
N GLY A 284 33.54 6.85 20.34
CA GLY A 284 33.71 7.52 21.63
C GLY A 284 32.58 7.42 22.66
N GLY A 285 32.86 6.69 23.75
CA GLY A 285 32.51 6.85 25.18
C GLY A 285 31.27 7.56 25.75
N HIS A 286 30.40 8.25 25.01
CA HIS A 286 29.15 8.83 25.56
C HIS A 286 27.99 8.41 24.67
N ALA A 287 26.92 7.92 25.30
CA ALA A 287 25.71 7.34 24.71
C ALA A 287 25.59 7.61 23.20
N ALA A 288 25.95 6.59 22.40
CA ALA A 288 25.78 6.63 20.96
C ALA A 288 24.36 7.04 20.65
N ASP A 289 24.18 8.28 20.20
CA ASP A 289 22.85 8.81 20.00
C ASP A 289 22.39 8.36 18.61
N ALA A 290 22.02 7.09 18.51
CA ALA A 290 21.51 6.46 17.29
C ALA A 290 20.38 7.27 16.65
N SER A 291 19.67 8.06 17.46
CA SER A 291 18.69 9.07 17.02
C SER A 291 19.31 10.14 16.11
N ILE A 292 20.49 10.67 16.45
CA ILE A 292 21.19 11.69 15.65
C ILE A 292 21.67 11.11 14.32
N VAL A 293 22.21 9.90 14.32
CA VAL A 293 22.64 9.21 13.07
C VAL A 293 21.43 8.93 12.17
N GLY A 294 20.32 8.48 12.75
CA GLY A 294 19.05 8.29 12.04
C GLY A 294 18.53 9.59 11.42
N ALA A 295 18.48 10.67 12.21
CA ALA A 295 18.05 11.98 11.75
C ALA A 295 18.96 12.55 10.65
N ALA A 296 20.28 12.36 10.77
CA ALA A 296 21.24 12.75 9.74
C ALA A 296 21.05 11.96 8.44
N ALA A 297 20.76 10.66 8.52
CA ALA A 297 20.45 9.84 7.36
C ALA A 297 19.14 10.28 6.67
N GLU A 298 18.12 10.66 7.44
CA GLU A 298 16.88 11.23 6.90
C GLU A 298 17.10 12.58 6.21
N ALA A 299 17.86 13.47 6.85
CA ALA A 299 18.21 14.77 6.27
C ALA A 299 19.00 14.59 4.97
N PHE A 300 19.98 13.68 4.94
CA PHE A 300 20.73 13.36 3.72
C PHE A 300 19.82 12.84 2.61
N ARG A 301 18.95 11.86 2.91
CA ARG A 301 18.00 11.31 1.94
C ARG A 301 17.08 12.38 1.37
N LEU A 302 16.53 13.25 2.22
CA LEU A 302 15.68 14.35 1.78
C LEU A 302 16.44 15.29 0.83
N LEU A 303 17.64 15.73 1.22
CA LEU A 303 18.40 16.72 0.45
C LEU A 303 18.94 16.15 -0.87
N ALA A 304 19.33 14.88 -0.89
CA ALA A 304 19.72 14.19 -2.12
C ALA A 304 18.56 14.14 -3.12
N ARG A 305 17.36 13.74 -2.67
CA ARG A 305 16.14 13.73 -3.49
C ARG A 305 15.74 15.12 -3.98
N VAL A 306 15.88 16.13 -3.12
CA VAL A 306 15.62 17.54 -3.49
C VAL A 306 16.60 18.02 -4.55
N ALA A 307 17.89 17.70 -4.42
CA ALA A 307 18.91 18.07 -5.39
C ALA A 307 18.66 17.42 -6.75
N GLU A 308 18.30 16.13 -6.77
CA GLU A 308 17.95 15.39 -7.99
C GLU A 308 16.70 15.98 -8.67
N ALA A 309 15.64 16.23 -7.91
CA ALA A 309 14.41 16.83 -8.43
C ALA A 309 14.66 18.24 -9.02
N ARG A 310 15.50 19.06 -8.40
CA ARG A 310 15.87 20.40 -8.89
C ARG A 310 16.69 20.35 -10.17
N ALA A 311 17.65 19.42 -10.26
CA ALA A 311 18.44 19.23 -11.48
C ALA A 311 17.55 18.94 -12.70
N SER A 312 16.43 18.25 -12.48
CA SER A 312 15.48 17.88 -13.53
C SER A 312 14.38 18.91 -13.81
N ALA A 313 14.04 19.80 -12.87
CA ALA A 313 12.89 20.72 -12.97
C ALA A 313 13.23 22.22 -13.09
N GLY A 314 14.45 22.65 -12.75
CA GLY A 314 14.88 24.05 -12.91
C GLY A 314 14.14 25.09 -12.06
N GLN A 315 13.37 24.70 -11.03
CA GLN A 315 12.53 25.59 -10.21
C GLN A 315 12.69 25.39 -8.69
N ASP A 316 12.20 26.38 -7.92
CA ASP A 316 12.21 26.41 -6.45
C ASP A 316 11.22 25.44 -5.80
N ASP A 317 10.10 25.14 -6.48
CA ASP A 317 9.07 24.22 -6.00
C ASP A 317 9.46 22.78 -6.31
N VAL A 318 9.80 22.04 -5.26
CA VAL A 318 10.28 20.67 -5.37
C VAL A 318 9.17 19.69 -5.05
N ILE A 319 8.94 18.79 -6.00
CA ILE A 319 7.99 17.69 -5.86
C ILE A 319 8.75 16.39 -5.79
N LEU A 320 8.56 15.67 -4.70
CA LEU A 320 9.14 14.35 -4.51
C LEU A 320 8.04 13.31 -4.66
N VAL A 321 8.35 12.24 -5.37
CA VAL A 321 7.47 11.07 -5.51
C VAL A 321 8.04 9.92 -4.70
N ASP A 322 7.18 9.27 -3.93
CA ASP A 322 7.43 7.93 -3.40
C ASP A 322 6.39 6.97 -3.98
N ILE A 323 6.86 5.82 -4.46
CA ILE A 323 6.02 4.66 -4.75
C ILE A 323 6.07 3.77 -3.50
N ARG A 324 4.96 3.68 -2.78
CA ARG A 324 4.93 3.03 -1.46
C ARG A 324 4.01 1.83 -1.43
N ARG A 325 4.44 0.88 -0.62
CA ARG A 325 3.71 -0.30 -0.20
C ARG A 325 2.92 -0.02 1.08
N GLN A 326 1.74 -0.61 1.23
CA GLN A 326 0.80 -0.30 2.31
C GLN A 326 1.28 -0.75 3.70
N ASP A 327 1.95 -1.89 3.78
CA ASP A 327 2.55 -2.44 5.02
C ASP A 327 3.67 -1.54 5.57
N GLN A 328 4.53 -1.01 4.70
CA GLN A 328 5.60 -0.07 5.06
C GLN A 328 5.09 1.28 5.60
N GLN A 329 3.86 1.67 5.28
CA GLN A 329 3.27 2.93 5.75
C GLN A 329 2.74 2.84 7.19
N ARG A 330 2.35 1.64 7.64
CA ARG A 330 1.75 1.46 8.97
C ARG A 330 2.77 1.58 10.10
N SER A 331 4.01 1.14 9.86
CA SER A 331 5.12 1.27 10.82
C SER A 331 5.51 2.72 11.14
N LEU A 332 5.04 3.70 10.36
CA LEU A 332 5.30 5.13 10.58
C LEU A 332 4.14 5.87 11.28
N SER A 333 3.02 5.18 11.55
CA SER A 333 1.80 5.80 12.12
C SER A 333 1.46 5.29 13.54
N THR A 334 2.35 4.50 14.14
CA THR A 334 2.33 4.06 15.55
C THR A 334 3.48 4.70 16.29
#